data_AF-K1TCU7-F1
#
_entry.id   AF-K1TCU7-F1
#
_cell.length_a   1.000
_cell.length_b   1.000
_cell.length_c   1.000
_cell.angle_alpha   90.00
_cell.angle_beta   90.00
_cell.angle_gamma   90.00
#
_symmetry.space_group_name_H-M   'P 1'
#
loop_
_entity.id
_entity.type
_entity.pdbx_description
1 polymer ?
#
loop_
_entity_poly.entity_id
_entity_poly.type
_entity_poly.pdbx_seq_one_letter_code
_entity_poly.pdbx_strand_id
1 'polypeptide(L)' 'ADNGSLLVIKDSYAHSLIPFLAKNYSHITVLDLRYINGDIKTLGVNIGDYKNVLFMYNVITFSQDTNVKKLNFIFK' A
#
# COMPACT_ATOMS: atom_id res chain seq x y z
N ALA A 1 3.03 9.67 -18.95
CA ALA A 1 1.71 9.01 -19.03
C ALA A 1 1.16 9.00 -17.61
N ASP A 2 -0.07 9.47 -17.39
CA ASP A 2 -0.68 9.35 -16.06
C ASP A 2 -1.09 7.89 -15.85
N ASN A 3 -0.37 7.19 -14.97
CA ASN A 3 -0.67 5.79 -14.65
C ASN A 3 -1.90 5.64 -13.76
N GLY A 4 -2.55 6.75 -13.36
CA GLY A 4 -3.77 6.80 -12.56
C GLY A 4 -3.50 6.78 -11.06
N SER A 5 -4.44 6.19 -10.31
CA SER A 5 -4.33 6.01 -8.85
C SER A 5 -3.49 4.78 -8.49
N LEU A 6 -2.62 4.94 -7.48
CA LEU A 6 -1.77 3.89 -6.92
C LEU A 6 -1.99 3.75 -5.41
N LEU A 7 -2.25 2.53 -4.97
CA LEU A 7 -2.19 2.15 -3.55
C LEU A 7 -0.84 1.48 -3.27
N VAL A 8 -0.05 2.06 -2.37
CA VAL A 8 1.23 1.49 -1.93
C VAL A 8 1.09 0.92 -0.52
N ILE A 9 1.27 -0.38 -0.37
CA ILE A 9 1.30 -1.07 0.93
C ILE A 9 2.77 -1.28 1.27
N LYS A 10 3.24 -0.72 2.39
CA LYS A 10 4.69 -0.59 2.64
C LYS A 10 5.16 -0.73 4.09
N ASP A 11 6.47 -0.90 4.22
CA ASP A 11 7.26 -0.71 5.44
C ASP A 11 8.20 0.51 5.35
N SER A 12 9.20 0.63 6.22
CA SER A 12 10.16 1.74 6.14
C SER A 12 11.04 1.73 4.88
N TYR A 13 11.19 0.60 4.18
CA TYR A 13 12.03 0.49 2.98
C TYR A 13 11.52 1.36 1.83
N ALA A 14 10.20 1.49 1.68
CA ALA A 14 9.61 2.25 0.59
C ALA A 14 9.79 3.77 0.68
N HIS A 15 10.13 4.31 1.87
CA HIS A 15 10.05 5.74 2.14
C HIS A 15 10.90 6.59 1.17
N SER A 16 12.11 6.11 0.84
CA SER A 16 13.00 6.78 -0.12
C SER A 16 12.51 6.71 -1.57
N LEU A 17 11.61 5.78 -1.89
CA LEU A 17 11.19 5.46 -3.26
C LEU A 17 9.83 6.09 -3.63
N ILE A 18 9.00 6.44 -2.64
CA ILE A 18 7.72 7.15 -2.86
C ILE A 18 7.86 8.42 -3.72
N PRO A 19 8.86 9.31 -3.52
CA PRO A 19 8.99 10.52 -4.33
C PRO A 19 9.21 10.25 -5.82
N PHE A 20 9.81 9.12 -6.18
CA PHE A 20 10.00 8.72 -7.57
C PHE A 20 8.70 8.20 -8.19
N LEU A 21 7.88 7.49 -7.40
CA LEU A 21 6.55 7.05 -7.81
C LEU A 21 5.63 8.26 -8.05
N ALA A 22 5.68 9.28 -7.18
CA ALA A 22 4.85 10.48 -7.28
C ALA A 22 4.97 11.24 -8.61
N LYS A 23 6.05 11.02 -9.38
CA LYS A 23 6.24 11.63 -10.71
C LYS A 23 5.40 10.97 -11.80
N ASN A 24 4.86 9.77 -11.56
CA ASN A 24 4.25 8.91 -12.59
C ASN A 24 2.76 8.61 -12.35
N TYR A 25 2.21 9.02 -11.20
CA TYR A 25 0.84 8.76 -10.80
C TYR A 25 0.18 10.05 -10.33
N SER A 26 -1.06 10.29 -10.76
CA SER A 26 -1.84 11.46 -10.33
C SER A 26 -2.27 11.42 -8.86
N HIS A 27 -2.43 10.22 -8.29
CA HIS A 27 -2.77 10.05 -6.88
C HIS A 27 -2.07 8.82 -6.30
N ILE A 28 -1.44 8.99 -5.13
CA ILE A 28 -0.81 7.90 -4.38
C ILE A 28 -1.38 7.90 -2.97
N THR A 29 -1.99 6.78 -2.58
CA THR A 29 -2.29 6.48 -1.17
C THR A 29 -1.22 5.54 -0.63
N VAL A 30 -0.62 5.91 0.50
CA VAL A 30 0.42 5.11 1.16
C VAL A 30 -0.13 4.51 2.44
N LEU A 31 -0.08 3.18 2.53
CA LEU A 31 -0.64 2.38 3.60
C LEU A 31 0.51 1.67 4.35
N ASP A 32 0.67 1.99 5.63
CA ASP A 32 1.62 1.30 6.52
C ASP A 32 0.84 0.52 7.57
N LEU A 33 0.80 -0.81 7.41
CA LEU A 33 -0.10 -1.69 8.17
C LEU A 33 0.20 -1.75 9.67
N ARG A 34 1.41 -1.31 10.06
CA ARG A 34 1.84 -1.24 11.46
C ARG A 34 1.09 -0.18 12.26
N TYR A 35 0.59 0.85 11.59
CA TYR A 35 -0.11 1.98 12.22
C TYR A 35 -1.62 1.94 12.00
N ILE A 36 -2.12 0.95 11.29
CA ILE A 36 -3.55 0.80 11.01
C ILE A 36 -4.16 -0.18 12.00
N ASN A 37 -5.03 0.34 12.86
CA ASN A 37 -5.80 -0.44 13.80
C ASN A 37 -7.24 -0.53 13.27
N GLY A 38 -7.61 -1.66 12.67
CA GLY A 38 -8.95 -1.89 12.11
C GLY A 38 -8.95 -2.36 10.67
N ASP A 39 -10.15 -2.48 10.09
CA ASP A 39 -10.35 -2.80 8.67
C ASP A 39 -9.98 -1.58 7.82
N ILE A 40 -9.15 -1.77 6.80
CA ILE A 40 -8.69 -0.70 5.90
C ILE A 40 -9.88 -0.03 5.18
N LYS A 41 -10.98 -0.76 5.00
CA LYS A 41 -12.23 -0.19 4.45
C LYS A 41 -12.83 0.90 5.34
N THR A 42 -12.70 0.80 6.67
CA THR A 42 -13.24 1.84 7.57
C THR A 42 -12.42 3.12 7.52
N LEU A 43 -11.17 3.04 7.05
CA LEU A 43 -10.32 4.20 6.77
C LEU A 43 -10.63 4.85 5.41
N GLY A 44 -11.65 4.38 4.70
CA GLY A 44 -12.03 4.92 3.39
C GLY A 44 -11.13 4.45 2.24
N VAL A 45 -10.32 3.40 2.45
CA VAL A 45 -9.46 2.83 1.41
C VAL A 45 -10.17 1.62 0.82
N ASN A 46 -10.65 1.74 -0.41
CA ASN A 46 -11.23 0.66 -1.18
C ASN A 46 -10.34 0.35 -2.40
N ILE A 47 -9.92 -0.91 -2.55
CA ILE A 47 -9.03 -1.31 -3.67
C ILE A 47 -9.63 -1.02 -5.04
N GLY A 48 -10.96 -1.07 -5.17
CA GLY A 48 -11.65 -0.75 -6.43
C GLY A 48 -11.38 0.68 -6.95
N ASP A 49 -10.96 1.60 -6.07
CA ASP A 49 -10.68 3.00 -6.42
C ASP A 49 -9.27 3.18 -7.01
N TYR A 50 -8.43 2.13 -6.95
CA TYR A 50 -7.04 2.17 -7.38
C TYR A 50 -6.84 1.37 -8.66
N LYS A 51 -6.28 2.03 -9.67
CA LYS A 51 -5.91 1.35 -10.93
C LYS A 51 -4.74 0.38 -10.72
N ASN A 52 -3.83 0.70 -9.80
CA ASN A 52 -2.66 -0.11 -9.51
C ASN A 52 -2.49 -0.30 -8.00
N VAL A 53 -1.97 -1.46 -7.60
CA VAL A 53 -1.60 -1.78 -6.22
C VAL A 53 -0.16 -2.26 -6.21
N LEU A 54 0.66 -1.69 -5.32
CA LEU A 54 2.07 -2.04 -5.16
C LEU A 54 2.36 -2.44 -3.71
N PHE A 55 2.84 -3.67 -3.52
CA PHE A 55 3.45 -4.10 -2.26
C PHE A 55 4.94 -3.77 -2.29
N MET A 56 5.37 -2.91 -1.36
CA MET A 56 6.73 -2.41 -1.31
C MET A 56 7.34 -2.60 0.06
N TYR A 57 7.95 -3.77 0.23
CA TYR A 57 8.53 -4.21 1.49
C TYR A 57 9.97 -4.68 1.30
N ASN A 58 10.76 -4.60 2.36
CA ASN A 58 11.91 -5.48 2.49
C ASN A 58 11.44 -6.95 2.64
N VAL A 59 12.16 -7.89 2.03
CA VAL A 59 11.76 -9.32 2.02
C VAL A 59 11.71 -9.92 3.43
N ILE A 60 12.66 -9.54 4.30
CA ILE A 60 12.73 -10.04 5.67
C ILE A 60 11.56 -9.49 6.49
N THR A 61 11.28 -8.19 6.40
CA THR A 61 10.17 -7.57 7.12
C THR A 61 8.83 -8.11 6.64
N PHE A 62 8.64 -8.29 5.33
CA PHE A 62 7.43 -8.89 4.76
C PHE A 62 7.17 -10.28 5.31
N SER A 63 8.20 -11.13 5.37
CA SER A 63 8.07 -12.50 5.89
C SER A 63 7.68 -12.56 7.38
N GLN A 64 7.96 -11.50 8.14
CA GLN A 64 7.73 -11.46 9.59
C GLN A 64 6.49 -10.64 9.97
N ASP A 65 5.97 -9.80 9.06
CA ASP A 65 4.88 -8.89 9.35
C ASP A 65 3.53 -9.62 9.42
N THR A 66 3.04 -9.81 10.64
CA THR A 66 1.72 -10.41 10.90
C THR A 66 0.56 -9.49 10.52
N ASN A 67 0.81 -8.20 10.29
CA ASN A 67 -0.21 -7.23 9.92
C ASN A 67 -0.68 -7.38 8.48
N VAL A 68 0.06 -8.09 7.61
CA VAL A 68 -0.35 -8.39 6.22
C VAL A 68 -1.70 -9.12 6.20
N LYS A 69 -2.04 -9.89 7.25
CA LYS A 69 -3.34 -10.56 7.40
C LYS A 69 -4.54 -9.60 7.41
N LYS A 70 -4.34 -8.32 7.74
CA LYS A 70 -5.39 -7.28 7.68
C LYS A 70 -5.87 -7.04 6.24
N LEU A 71 -5.11 -7.50 5.25
CA LEU A 71 -5.44 -7.44 3.82
C LEU A 71 -6.25 -8.64 3.32
N ASN A 72 -6.97 -9.34 4.21
CA ASN A 72 -7.76 -10.53 3.87
C ASN A 72 -8.75 -10.32 2.69
N PHE A 73 -9.13 -9.07 2.40
CA PHE A 73 -9.98 -8.72 1.26
C PHE A 73 -9.28 -8.79 -0.10
N ILE A 74 -7.94 -8.88 -0.14
CA ILE A 74 -7.13 -9.03 -1.36
C ILE A 74 -7.02 -10.50 -1.79
N PHE A 75 -6.92 -11.41 -0.82
CA PHE A 75 -6.60 -12.83 -1.05
C PHE A 75 -7.84 -13.73 -1.14
N LYS A 76 -8.92 -13.23 -1.76
CA LYS A 76 -10.14 -14.03 -1.96
C LYS A 76 -9.98 -15.05 -3.08
#